data_AF-A0AAD4JW02-F1
#
_entry.id   AF-A0AAD4JW02-F1
#
_cell.length_a   1.000
_cell.length_b   1.000
_cell.length_c   1.000
_cell.angle_alpha   90.00
_cell.angle_beta   90.00
_cell.angle_gamma   90.00
#
_symmetry.space_group_name_H-M   'P 1'
#
loop_
_entity.id
_entity.type
_entity.pdbx_description
1 polymer ?
#
loop_
_entity_poly.entity_id
_entity_poly.type
_entity_poly.pdbx_seq_one_letter_code
_entity_poly.pdbx_strand_id
1 'polypeptide(L)'
;VPIWSRLNRRNAVGQLRNLPVSKLNKYHIEIEDRLWSVWGNLHPEAPVFEQLLRGRQYLAINVLACCAASVYNLMDWSAQLLDTIVVSGHKYFQQSISTLKRKDYEFSLENLNTECALESLKFVVHIEHVCYGKLYRVPTFNRMNLSEALIYFFHHFQFGIVTVRKRALAIGFCQGTYGGYFMFDCQEKDLPLFPKQQGASYLLRTRHLQMLLYCIVVTLNVTTTNVAFSIHKVEVLRRGE
;
A
#
# COMPACT_ATOMS: atom_id res chain seq x y z
N VAL A 1 -14.72 -10.30 8.81
CA VAL A 1 -14.59 -9.64 7.49
C VAL A 1 -14.18 -8.19 7.75
N PRO A 2 -13.17 -7.63 7.04
CA PRO A 2 -12.78 -6.24 7.21
C PRO A 2 -13.97 -5.29 7.02
N ILE A 3 -14.07 -4.22 7.81
CA ILE A 3 -15.22 -3.30 7.74
C ILE A 3 -15.33 -2.64 6.35
N TRP A 4 -14.19 -2.42 5.69
CA TRP A 4 -14.10 -1.88 4.34
C TRP A 4 -14.28 -2.92 3.23
N SER A 5 -14.63 -4.17 3.55
CA SER A 5 -14.93 -5.19 2.54
C SER A 5 -16.00 -4.72 1.55
N ARG A 6 -15.76 -4.97 0.26
CA ARG A 6 -16.70 -4.70 -0.81
C ARG A 6 -17.86 -5.69 -0.85
N LEU A 7 -17.84 -6.73 0.00
CA LEU A 7 -18.99 -7.59 0.28
C LEU A 7 -20.06 -6.86 1.12
N ASN A 8 -19.65 -5.86 1.90
CA ASN A 8 -20.56 -5.10 2.76
C ASN A 8 -21.27 -4.01 1.94
N ARG A 9 -22.59 -4.09 1.81
CA ARG A 9 -23.40 -3.06 1.12
C ARG A 9 -23.46 -1.73 1.87
N ARG A 10 -23.23 -1.75 3.19
CA ARG A 10 -23.28 -0.59 4.08
C ARG A 10 -21.93 -0.34 4.75
N ASN A 11 -21.65 0.89 5.15
CA ASN A 11 -20.49 1.24 5.99
C ASN A 11 -20.78 0.99 7.48
N ALA A 12 -19.83 1.34 8.37
CA ALA A 12 -19.94 1.05 9.81
C ALA A 12 -21.12 1.74 10.51
N VAL A 13 -21.66 2.84 9.96
CA VAL A 13 -22.83 3.56 10.49
C VAL A 13 -24.14 3.16 9.79
N GLY A 14 -24.12 2.11 8.97
CA GLY A 14 -25.30 1.57 8.32
C GLY A 14 -25.75 2.34 7.06
N GLN A 15 -24.98 3.30 6.56
CA GLN A 15 -25.30 4.00 5.30
C GLN A 15 -24.95 3.12 4.10
N LEU A 16 -25.80 3.13 3.06
CA LEU A 16 -25.52 2.41 1.82
C LEU A 16 -24.31 3.03 1.12
N ARG A 17 -23.35 2.19 0.70
CA ARG A 17 -22.19 2.64 -0.06
C ARG A 17 -22.61 3.16 -1.43
N ASN A 18 -21.74 3.96 -2.05
CA ASN A 18 -21.92 4.61 -3.36
C ASN A 18 -22.94 5.75 -3.41
N LEU A 19 -23.62 6.06 -2.31
CA LEU A 19 -24.44 7.26 -2.21
C LEU A 19 -23.58 8.49 -1.88
N PRO A 20 -23.96 9.70 -2.33
CA PRO A 20 -23.24 10.94 -2.00
C PRO A 20 -22.99 11.12 -0.50
N VAL A 21 -23.98 10.81 0.35
CA VAL A 21 -23.87 10.89 1.82
C VAL A 21 -22.80 9.97 2.42
N SER A 22 -22.44 8.90 1.72
CA SER A 22 -21.43 7.93 2.16
C SER A 22 -20.03 8.24 1.61
N LYS A 23 -19.83 9.43 1.02
CA LYS A 23 -18.58 9.82 0.36
C LYS A 23 -18.05 11.17 0.84
N LEU A 24 -16.73 11.27 0.82
CA LEU A 24 -15.99 12.52 0.94
C LEU A 24 -15.12 12.66 -0.30
N ASN A 25 -15.46 13.57 -1.22
CA ASN A 25 -14.86 13.64 -2.56
C ASN A 25 -14.93 12.28 -3.29
N LYS A 26 -13.77 11.69 -3.63
CA LYS A 26 -13.66 10.38 -4.28
C LYS A 26 -13.56 9.22 -3.28
N TYR A 27 -13.48 9.52 -1.98
CA TYR A 27 -13.38 8.52 -0.92
C TYR A 27 -14.74 8.05 -0.45
N HIS A 28 -14.82 6.76 -0.12
CA HIS A 28 -15.89 6.18 0.69
C HIS A 28 -15.60 6.41 2.17
N ILE A 29 -16.62 6.81 2.93
CA ILE A 29 -16.58 6.89 4.38
C ILE A 29 -16.81 5.48 4.93
N GLU A 30 -15.77 4.91 5.56
CA GLU A 30 -15.80 3.57 6.18
C GLU A 30 -16.22 3.67 7.65
N ILE A 31 -15.58 4.59 8.37
CA ILE A 31 -15.94 5.04 9.70
C ILE A 31 -15.93 6.56 9.65
N GLU A 32 -17.02 7.18 10.06
CA GLU A 32 -17.16 8.63 10.13
C GLU A 32 -15.99 9.27 10.90
N ASP A 33 -15.41 10.31 10.30
CA ASP A 33 -14.25 11.07 10.76
C ASP A 33 -12.98 10.29 11.11
N ARG A 34 -12.91 9.00 10.77
CA ARG A 34 -11.80 8.12 11.20
C ARG A 34 -11.18 7.29 10.09
N LEU A 35 -11.96 6.76 9.17
CA LEU A 35 -11.45 5.88 8.13
C LEU A 35 -12.18 6.11 6.81
N TRP A 36 -11.37 6.33 5.77
CA TRP A 36 -11.85 6.50 4.41
C TRP A 36 -11.14 5.52 3.50
N SER A 37 -11.81 5.12 2.40
CA SER A 37 -11.21 4.25 1.39
C SER A 37 -11.42 4.78 -0.03
N VAL A 38 -10.44 4.55 -0.89
CA VAL A 38 -10.56 4.74 -2.34
C VAL A 38 -10.11 3.47 -3.04
N TRP A 39 -10.78 3.10 -4.12
CA TRP A 39 -10.63 1.81 -4.80
C TRP A 39 -10.31 2.05 -6.27
N GLY A 40 -9.31 1.35 -6.77
CA GLY A 40 -9.06 1.25 -8.21
C GLY A 40 -10.01 0.23 -8.85
N ASN A 41 -9.81 0.00 -10.14
CA ASN A 41 -10.54 -0.98 -10.93
C ASN A 41 -9.61 -2.09 -11.45
N LEU A 42 -8.28 -1.91 -11.30
CA LEU A 42 -7.27 -2.79 -11.85
C LEU A 42 -6.54 -3.57 -10.75
N HIS A 43 -6.56 -4.90 -10.87
CA HIS A 43 -5.71 -5.79 -10.09
C HIS A 43 -4.41 -6.11 -10.85
N PRO A 44 -3.26 -6.26 -10.19
CA PRO A 44 -1.99 -6.61 -10.87
C PRO A 44 -2.00 -7.98 -11.56
N GLU A 45 -2.95 -8.86 -11.24
CA GLU A 45 -3.15 -10.13 -11.95
C GLU A 45 -4.19 -10.06 -13.07
N ALA A 46 -4.67 -8.86 -13.42
CA ALA A 46 -5.66 -8.71 -14.49
C ALA A 46 -5.12 -9.15 -15.86
N PRO A 47 -5.99 -9.63 -16.78
CA PRO A 47 -5.59 -10.14 -18.10
C PRO A 47 -4.84 -9.16 -19.01
N VAL A 48 -4.95 -7.85 -18.76
CA VAL A 48 -4.24 -6.80 -19.51
C VAL A 48 -2.72 -6.88 -19.35
N PHE A 49 -2.23 -7.46 -18.26
CA PHE A 49 -0.79 -7.65 -18.02
C PHE A 49 -0.28 -8.97 -18.60
N GLU A 50 1.01 -9.03 -18.92
CA GLU A 50 1.65 -10.25 -19.40
C GLU A 50 1.55 -11.39 -18.38
N GLN A 51 1.09 -12.57 -18.83
CA GLN A 51 0.79 -13.70 -17.96
C GLN A 51 1.97 -14.12 -17.06
N LEU A 52 3.20 -14.08 -17.58
CA LEU A 52 4.41 -14.48 -16.86
C LEU A 52 4.83 -13.50 -15.75
N LEU A 53 4.25 -12.30 -15.74
CA LEU A 53 4.61 -11.22 -14.84
C LEU A 53 3.53 -10.94 -13.78
N ARG A 54 2.29 -11.37 -14.02
CA ARG A 54 1.15 -11.20 -13.11
C ARG A 54 1.49 -11.72 -11.71
N GLY A 55 1.20 -10.91 -10.69
CA GLY A 55 1.42 -11.24 -9.28
C GLY A 55 2.86 -11.12 -8.79
N ARG A 56 3.78 -10.62 -9.62
CA ARG A 56 5.21 -10.42 -9.26
C ARG A 56 5.57 -8.94 -9.09
N GLN A 57 4.75 -8.05 -9.64
CA GLN A 57 5.00 -6.60 -9.69
C GLN A 57 4.61 -5.84 -8.41
N TYR A 58 4.12 -6.52 -7.37
CA TYR A 58 3.54 -5.87 -6.17
C TYR A 58 4.48 -4.89 -5.46
N LEU A 59 5.75 -5.25 -5.32
CA LEU A 59 6.75 -4.38 -4.67
C LEU A 59 6.95 -3.08 -5.45
N ALA A 60 7.06 -3.16 -6.78
CA ALA A 60 7.21 -1.99 -7.66
C ALA A 60 5.99 -1.06 -7.59
N ILE A 61 4.78 -1.64 -7.56
CA ILE A 61 3.53 -0.88 -7.42
C ILE A 61 3.47 -0.17 -6.05
N ASN A 62 3.86 -0.84 -4.97
CA ASN A 62 3.91 -0.23 -3.64
C ASN A 62 4.91 0.95 -3.56
N VAL A 63 6.07 0.84 -4.24
CA VAL A 63 7.02 1.96 -4.36
C VAL A 63 6.38 3.13 -5.12
N LEU A 64 5.65 2.88 -6.20
CA LEU A 64 4.98 3.94 -6.95
C LEU A 64 3.83 4.58 -6.17
N ALA A 65 3.16 3.85 -5.29
CA ALA A 65 2.18 4.44 -4.38
C ALA A 65 2.84 5.46 -3.43
N CYS A 66 4.05 5.16 -2.93
CA CYS A 66 4.84 6.12 -2.15
C CYS A 66 5.26 7.33 -3.00
N CYS A 67 5.69 7.11 -4.25
CA CYS A 67 6.03 8.20 -5.18
C CYS A 67 4.81 9.10 -5.45
N ALA A 68 3.63 8.52 -5.70
CA ALA A 68 2.39 9.25 -5.87
C ALA A 68 2.05 10.10 -4.63
N ALA A 69 2.22 9.54 -3.43
CA ALA A 69 1.96 10.26 -2.18
C ALA A 69 2.91 11.43 -1.93
N SER A 70 4.10 11.43 -2.55
CA SER A 70 5.07 12.53 -2.46
C SER A 70 4.70 13.74 -3.34
N VAL A 71 3.82 13.58 -4.34
CA VAL A 71 3.49 14.63 -5.31
C VAL A 71 2.01 15.01 -5.36
N TYR A 72 1.10 14.06 -5.07
CA TYR A 72 -0.33 14.31 -5.06
C TYR A 72 -0.84 14.47 -3.63
N ASN A 73 -1.71 15.46 -3.42
CA ASN A 73 -2.39 15.59 -2.14
C ASN A 73 -3.24 14.34 -1.89
N LEU A 74 -3.17 13.79 -0.68
CA LEU A 74 -3.88 12.58 -0.32
C LEU A 74 -5.41 12.71 -0.54
N MET A 75 -5.98 13.91 -0.49
CA MET A 75 -7.42 14.12 -0.79
C MET A 75 -7.81 13.96 -2.26
N ASP A 76 -6.85 14.05 -3.17
CA ASP A 76 -7.08 14.06 -4.62
C ASP A 76 -6.94 12.66 -5.24
N TRP A 77 -6.60 11.66 -4.43
CA TRP A 77 -6.50 10.29 -4.88
C TRP A 77 -7.86 9.77 -5.36
N SER A 78 -7.81 9.04 -6.47
CA SER A 78 -8.97 8.57 -7.20
C SER A 78 -8.74 7.16 -7.72
N ALA A 79 -9.80 6.50 -8.17
CA ALA A 79 -9.70 5.19 -8.83
C ALA A 79 -8.73 5.22 -10.02
N GLN A 80 -8.78 6.30 -10.81
CA GLN A 80 -7.89 6.49 -11.95
C GLN A 80 -6.42 6.59 -11.53
N LEU A 81 -6.11 7.35 -10.48
CA LEU A 81 -4.73 7.42 -9.97
C LEU A 81 -4.25 6.04 -9.48
N LEU A 82 -5.10 5.28 -8.80
CA LEU A 82 -4.75 3.92 -8.35
C LEU A 82 -4.46 2.99 -9.54
N ASP A 83 -5.28 3.05 -10.59
CA ASP A 83 -5.06 2.27 -11.81
C ASP A 83 -3.77 2.70 -12.53
N THR A 84 -3.48 4.01 -12.59
CA THR A 84 -2.21 4.55 -13.09
C THR A 84 -1.00 4.06 -12.29
N ILE A 85 -1.09 3.98 -10.95
CA ILE A 85 -0.05 3.44 -10.08
C ILE A 85 0.20 1.96 -10.40
N VAL A 86 -0.84 1.16 -10.59
CA VAL A 86 -0.73 -0.27 -10.95
C VAL A 86 -0.05 -0.45 -12.32
N VAL A 87 -0.48 0.31 -13.34
CA VAL A 87 0.11 0.24 -14.69
C VAL A 87 1.57 0.69 -14.69
N SER A 88 1.86 1.82 -14.06
CA SER A 88 3.22 2.38 -14.01
C SER A 88 4.14 1.49 -13.18
N GLY A 89 3.65 0.91 -12.07
CA GLY A 89 4.39 -0.06 -11.27
C GLY A 89 4.68 -1.36 -12.01
N HIS A 90 3.76 -1.83 -12.88
CA HIS A 90 4.05 -2.96 -13.77
C HIS A 90 5.20 -2.66 -14.75
N LYS A 91 5.21 -1.47 -15.37
CA LYS A 91 6.31 -1.04 -16.25
C LYS A 91 7.64 -0.93 -15.50
N TYR A 92 7.60 -0.35 -14.31
CA TYR A 92 8.78 -0.24 -13.44
C TYR A 92 9.32 -1.62 -13.02
N PHE A 93 8.44 -2.56 -12.71
CA PHE A 93 8.83 -3.96 -12.47
C PHE A 93 9.49 -4.59 -13.70
N GLN A 94 8.89 -4.46 -14.88
CA GLN A 94 9.44 -4.97 -16.14
C GLN A 94 10.86 -4.44 -16.40
N GLN A 95 11.06 -3.14 -16.22
CA GLN A 95 12.38 -2.51 -16.36
C GLN A 95 13.37 -3.06 -15.34
N SER A 96 12.95 -3.23 -14.09
CA SER A 96 13.80 -3.73 -13.01
C SER A 96 14.21 -5.19 -13.20
N ILE A 97 13.33 -6.04 -13.72
CA ILE A 97 13.70 -7.44 -13.99
C ILE A 97 14.52 -7.61 -15.26
N SER A 98 14.41 -6.69 -16.23
CA SER A 98 15.18 -6.75 -17.47
C SER A 98 16.70 -6.61 -17.26
N THR A 99 17.11 -5.99 -16.16
CA THR A 99 18.52 -5.85 -15.75
C THR A 99 19.04 -7.07 -14.97
N LEU A 100 18.15 -7.96 -14.51
CA LEU A 100 18.51 -9.16 -13.76
C LEU A 100 18.98 -10.28 -14.68
N LYS A 101 20.19 -10.78 -14.44
CA LYS A 101 20.82 -11.82 -15.27
C LYS A 101 20.38 -13.26 -14.95
N ARG A 102 19.66 -13.51 -13.85
CA ARG A 102 19.31 -14.86 -13.37
C ARG A 102 17.80 -15.10 -13.36
N LYS A 103 17.39 -16.25 -13.91
CA LYS A 103 15.98 -16.66 -14.04
C LYS A 103 15.33 -17.13 -12.72
N ASP A 104 16.11 -17.65 -11.76
CA ASP A 104 15.62 -18.25 -10.50
C ASP A 104 15.79 -17.34 -9.28
N TYR A 105 15.80 -16.02 -9.48
CA TYR A 105 16.07 -15.07 -8.41
C TYR A 105 14.79 -14.66 -7.66
N GLU A 106 14.80 -14.73 -6.33
CA GLU A 106 13.71 -14.22 -5.49
C GLU A 106 13.71 -12.69 -5.52
N PHE A 107 12.77 -12.11 -6.27
CA PHE A 107 12.69 -10.67 -6.45
C PHE A 107 12.36 -9.95 -5.14
N SER A 108 13.17 -8.96 -4.78
CA SER A 108 13.05 -8.16 -3.56
C SER A 108 13.12 -6.66 -3.86
N LEU A 109 12.96 -5.82 -2.84
CA LEU A 109 13.03 -4.37 -2.98
C LEU A 109 14.40 -3.88 -3.47
N GLU A 110 15.48 -4.57 -3.14
CA GLU A 110 16.85 -4.22 -3.54
C GLU A 110 17.11 -4.41 -5.04
N ASN A 111 16.21 -5.12 -5.73
CA ASN A 111 16.34 -5.40 -7.17
C ASN A 111 15.58 -4.40 -8.03
N LEU A 112 14.84 -3.48 -7.41
CA LEU A 112 14.18 -2.41 -8.13
C LEU A 112 15.22 -1.38 -8.59
N ASN A 113 15.05 -0.88 -9.82
CA ASN A 113 15.91 0.20 -10.32
C ASN A 113 15.76 1.44 -9.44
N THR A 114 16.81 2.23 -9.28
CA THR A 114 16.72 3.50 -8.52
C THR A 114 15.83 4.55 -9.21
N GLU A 115 15.62 4.42 -10.52
CA GLU A 115 14.78 5.32 -11.30
C GLU A 115 13.44 4.66 -11.63
N CYS A 116 12.36 5.40 -11.43
CA CYS A 116 11.02 4.99 -11.80
C CYS A 116 10.18 6.16 -12.30
N ALA A 117 9.02 5.88 -12.89
CA ALA A 117 8.15 6.91 -13.43
C ALA A 117 6.68 6.60 -13.14
N LEU A 118 5.91 7.65 -12.84
CA LEU A 118 4.46 7.65 -12.76
C LEU A 118 3.95 8.57 -13.89
N GLU A 119 3.49 7.96 -14.99
CA GLU A 119 3.21 8.67 -16.24
C GLU A 119 4.43 9.45 -16.75
N SER A 120 4.35 10.79 -16.84
CA SER A 120 5.46 11.66 -17.23
C SER A 120 6.37 12.04 -16.06
N LEU A 121 5.95 11.85 -14.82
CA LEU A 121 6.72 12.23 -13.64
C LEU A 121 7.83 11.20 -13.37
N LYS A 122 9.08 11.66 -13.37
CA LYS A 122 10.25 10.81 -13.09
C LYS A 122 10.70 10.98 -11.65
N PHE A 123 11.07 9.87 -11.02
CA PHE A 123 11.53 9.79 -9.65
C PHE A 123 12.86 9.08 -9.57
N VAL A 124 13.75 9.59 -8.72
CA VAL A 124 14.88 8.83 -8.19
C VAL A 124 14.50 8.43 -6.76
N VAL A 125 14.41 7.12 -6.52
CA VAL A 125 14.02 6.55 -5.22
C VAL A 125 15.21 5.91 -4.52
N HIS A 126 15.30 6.15 -3.22
CA HIS A 126 16.19 5.45 -2.31
C HIS A 126 15.36 4.57 -1.38
N ILE A 127 15.62 3.26 -1.44
CA ILE A 127 14.92 2.25 -0.65
C ILE A 127 15.91 1.64 0.33
N GLU A 128 15.57 1.67 1.61
CA GLU A 128 16.48 1.23 2.67
C GLU A 128 15.71 0.51 3.76
N HIS A 129 16.25 -0.61 4.23
CA HIS A 129 15.69 -1.35 5.35
C HIS A 129 15.89 -0.57 6.66
N VAL A 130 14.79 -0.24 7.34
CA VAL A 130 14.80 0.63 8.52
C VAL A 130 14.60 -0.15 9.81
N CYS A 131 13.57 -0.98 9.86
CA CYS A 131 13.26 -1.73 11.08
C CYS A 131 12.60 -3.07 10.77
N TYR A 132 12.73 -3.99 11.71
CA TYR A 132 12.20 -5.35 11.61
C TYR A 132 11.76 -5.82 12.99
N GLY A 133 10.92 -6.84 13.01
CA GLY A 133 10.37 -7.32 14.27
C GLY A 133 9.44 -8.49 14.09
N LYS A 134 8.58 -8.71 15.09
CA LYS A 134 7.52 -9.73 15.04
C LYS A 134 6.18 -9.10 15.38
N LEU A 135 5.15 -9.38 14.57
CA LEU A 135 3.87 -8.64 14.59
C LEU A 135 3.26 -8.48 16.00
N TYR A 136 3.06 -9.60 16.71
CA TYR A 136 2.29 -9.67 17.96
C TYR A 136 3.14 -9.96 19.19
N ARG A 137 4.46 -9.72 19.12
CA ARG A 137 5.33 -10.02 20.25
C ARG A 137 5.25 -8.92 21.30
N VAL A 138 5.42 -9.28 22.58
CA VAL A 138 5.79 -8.30 23.60
C VAL A 138 7.17 -7.74 23.22
N PRO A 139 7.31 -6.40 23.16
CA PRO A 139 8.58 -5.74 22.89
C PRO A 139 9.71 -6.15 23.82
N THR A 140 10.92 -6.21 23.29
CA THR A 140 12.15 -6.29 24.09
C THR A 140 13.15 -5.22 23.60
N PHE A 141 14.19 -4.93 24.38
CA PHE A 141 15.16 -3.85 24.08
C PHE A 141 15.75 -3.87 22.65
N ASN A 142 15.75 -5.05 21.99
CA ASN A 142 16.29 -5.27 20.65
C ASN A 142 15.27 -5.79 19.63
N ARG A 143 13.98 -5.88 19.97
CA ARG A 143 12.97 -6.44 19.07
C ARG A 143 11.65 -5.71 19.23
N MET A 144 11.29 -4.98 18.17
CA MET A 144 10.05 -4.24 18.09
C MET A 144 8.87 -5.17 17.74
N ASN A 145 7.70 -4.81 18.25
CA ASN A 145 6.44 -5.24 17.65
C ASN A 145 6.01 -4.28 16.53
N LEU A 146 4.92 -4.59 15.83
CA LEU A 146 4.49 -3.73 14.71
C LEU A 146 4.14 -2.31 15.17
N SER A 147 3.49 -2.15 16.33
CA SER A 147 3.11 -0.83 16.83
C SER A 147 4.33 0.07 17.12
N GLU A 148 5.36 -0.46 17.79
CA GLU A 148 6.58 0.28 18.07
C GLU A 148 7.35 0.60 16.80
N ALA A 149 7.42 -0.35 15.86
CA ALA A 149 8.09 -0.14 14.59
C ALA A 149 7.40 0.96 13.78
N LEU A 150 6.07 1.04 13.78
CA LEU A 150 5.35 2.13 13.11
C LEU A 150 5.55 3.48 13.81
N ILE A 151 5.56 3.52 15.15
CA ILE A 151 5.87 4.76 15.90
C ILE A 151 7.28 5.24 15.57
N TYR A 152 8.27 4.35 15.65
CA TYR A 152 9.66 4.63 15.29
C TYR A 152 9.77 5.09 13.84
N PHE A 153 9.13 4.39 12.91
CA PHE A 153 9.18 4.69 11.49
C PHE A 153 8.64 6.08 11.18
N PHE A 154 7.42 6.40 11.62
CA PHE A 154 6.79 7.70 11.35
C PHE A 154 7.38 8.87 12.12
N HIS A 155 8.23 8.61 13.13
CA HIS A 155 9.03 9.65 13.76
C HIS A 155 10.17 10.13 12.86
N HIS A 156 10.69 9.27 11.97
CA HIS A 156 11.89 9.55 11.18
C HIS A 156 11.64 9.60 9.66
N PHE A 157 10.60 8.94 9.17
CA PHE A 157 10.36 8.71 7.75
C PHE A 157 8.89 8.94 7.38
N GLN A 158 8.65 9.34 6.13
CA GLN A 158 7.30 9.65 5.65
C GLN A 158 6.62 8.49 4.95
N PHE A 159 7.33 7.75 4.10
CA PHE A 159 6.76 6.71 3.25
C PHE A 159 7.60 5.44 3.30
N GLY A 160 6.94 4.29 3.31
CA GLY A 160 7.62 3.01 3.41
C GLY A 160 6.78 1.83 2.97
N ILE A 161 7.41 0.66 3.00
CA ILE A 161 6.81 -0.61 2.62
C ILE A 161 6.95 -1.58 3.78
N VAL A 162 5.81 -2.02 4.32
CA VAL A 162 5.74 -3.08 5.32
C VAL A 162 5.63 -4.41 4.61
N THR A 163 6.58 -5.31 4.85
CA THR A 163 6.60 -6.66 4.27
C THR A 163 6.42 -7.71 5.36
N VAL A 164 5.51 -8.65 5.10
CA VAL A 164 5.22 -9.80 5.97
C VAL A 164 5.01 -11.03 5.11
N ARG A 165 5.94 -11.99 5.18
CA ARG A 165 5.98 -13.14 4.26
C ARG A 165 5.96 -12.64 2.80
N LYS A 166 4.95 -13.03 2.01
CA LYS A 166 4.76 -12.64 0.61
C LYS A 166 3.80 -11.45 0.41
N ARG A 167 3.39 -10.79 1.51
CA ARG A 167 2.52 -9.61 1.48
C ARG A 167 3.35 -8.35 1.71
N ALA A 168 3.07 -7.32 0.93
CA ALA A 168 3.70 -6.01 1.03
C ALA A 168 2.63 -4.92 0.94
N LEU A 169 2.70 -3.95 1.84
CA LEU A 169 1.79 -2.82 1.92
C LEU A 169 2.60 -1.53 1.89
N ALA A 170 2.23 -0.59 1.02
CA ALA A 170 2.76 0.76 1.10
C ALA A 170 2.06 1.50 2.24
N ILE A 171 2.85 2.21 3.05
CA ILE A 171 2.36 3.02 4.16
C ILE A 171 2.96 4.42 4.06
N GLY A 172 2.25 5.41 4.59
CA GLY A 172 2.82 6.74 4.63
C GLY A 172 2.07 7.74 5.50
N PHE A 173 2.70 8.89 5.71
CA PHE A 173 2.14 10.04 6.38
C PHE A 173 2.34 11.31 5.55
N CYS A 174 1.22 11.83 5.01
CA CYS A 174 1.18 13.10 4.31
C CYS A 174 0.90 14.23 5.31
N GLN A 175 1.71 15.28 5.32
CA GLN A 175 1.51 16.44 6.21
C GLN A 175 0.41 17.39 5.70
N GLY A 176 0.02 18.35 6.53
CA GLY A 176 -0.93 19.42 6.18
C GLY A 176 -2.38 19.18 6.64
N THR A 177 -3.24 20.19 6.45
CA THR A 177 -4.64 20.20 6.92
C THR A 177 -5.41 18.95 6.48
N TYR A 178 -5.25 18.59 5.22
CA TYR A 178 -5.88 17.42 4.61
C TYR A 178 -4.99 16.18 4.57
N GLY A 179 -3.84 16.24 5.24
CA GLY A 179 -2.92 15.12 5.42
C GLY A 179 -3.49 14.00 6.28
N GLY A 180 -2.63 13.03 6.58
CA GLY A 180 -2.97 11.85 7.37
C GLY A 180 -2.11 10.66 7.01
N TYR A 181 -2.34 9.58 7.73
CA TYR A 181 -1.76 8.28 7.45
C TYR A 181 -2.51 7.60 6.31
N PHE A 182 -1.79 6.81 5.52
CA PHE A 182 -2.40 5.90 4.57
C PHE A 182 -1.76 4.50 4.59
N MET A 183 -2.55 3.54 4.13
CA MET A 183 -2.11 2.21 3.74
C MET A 183 -2.64 1.95 2.33
N PHE A 184 -1.78 1.56 1.41
CA PHE A 184 -2.15 1.11 0.07
C PHE A 184 -1.84 -0.37 -0.08
N ASP A 185 -2.76 -1.09 -0.72
CA ASP A 185 -2.65 -2.51 -1.02
C ASP A 185 -3.10 -2.75 -2.46
N CYS A 186 -2.37 -3.63 -3.14
CA CYS A 186 -2.67 -4.05 -4.51
C CYS A 186 -2.65 -5.58 -4.66
N GLN A 187 -2.53 -6.32 -3.56
CA GLN A 187 -2.45 -7.78 -3.57
C GLN A 187 -3.79 -8.47 -3.28
N GLU A 188 -4.76 -7.78 -2.68
CA GLU A 188 -6.00 -8.45 -2.31
C GLU A 188 -6.91 -8.77 -3.48
N LYS A 189 -7.47 -9.99 -3.38
CA LYS A 189 -8.47 -10.55 -4.28
C LYS A 189 -9.31 -11.56 -3.52
N ASP A 190 -10.46 -11.91 -4.09
CA ASP A 190 -11.38 -12.89 -3.54
C ASP A 190 -11.85 -12.54 -2.11
N LEU A 191 -12.46 -13.52 -1.45
CA LEU A 191 -12.89 -13.41 -0.07
C LEU A 191 -11.68 -13.18 0.85
N PRO A 192 -11.83 -12.37 1.92
CA PRO A 192 -13.07 -11.78 2.42
C PRO A 192 -13.33 -10.36 1.93
N LEU A 193 -12.45 -9.78 1.09
CA LEU A 193 -12.54 -8.37 0.73
C LEU A 193 -13.38 -8.14 -0.54
N PHE A 194 -13.30 -9.07 -1.47
CA PHE A 194 -13.97 -9.03 -2.77
C PHE A 194 -14.82 -10.29 -2.99
N PRO A 195 -15.79 -10.24 -3.92
CA PRO A 195 -16.40 -11.46 -4.46
C PRO A 195 -15.34 -12.37 -5.10
N LYS A 196 -15.67 -13.65 -5.26
CA LYS A 196 -14.80 -14.62 -5.95
C LYS A 196 -14.45 -14.13 -7.37
N GLN A 197 -13.19 -14.34 -7.78
CA GLN A 197 -12.56 -13.90 -9.03
C GLN A 197 -12.49 -12.38 -9.23
N GLN A 198 -12.66 -11.60 -8.16
CA GLN A 198 -12.51 -10.14 -8.20
C GLN A 198 -11.36 -9.70 -7.30
N GLY A 199 -10.76 -8.57 -7.63
CA GLY A 199 -9.69 -7.94 -6.86
C GLY A 199 -9.41 -6.56 -7.44
N ALA A 200 -8.83 -5.69 -6.63
CA ALA A 200 -8.44 -4.35 -7.06
C ALA A 200 -7.41 -3.79 -6.08
N SER A 201 -6.64 -2.81 -6.54
CA SER A 201 -5.89 -1.96 -5.61
C SER A 201 -6.82 -1.03 -4.83
N TYR A 202 -6.43 -0.67 -3.61
CA TYR A 202 -7.15 0.28 -2.77
C TYR A 202 -6.22 1.01 -1.82
N LEU A 203 -6.65 2.18 -1.38
CA LEU A 203 -6.00 2.95 -0.34
C LEU A 203 -6.97 3.21 0.80
N LEU A 204 -6.49 2.99 2.03
CA LEU A 204 -7.14 3.39 3.26
C LEU A 204 -6.45 4.62 3.81
N ARG A 205 -7.23 5.63 4.19
CA ARG A 205 -6.77 6.88 4.77
C ARG A 205 -7.34 7.07 6.17
N THR A 206 -6.51 7.55 7.09
CA THR A 206 -6.91 7.88 8.46
C THR A 206 -6.06 9.00 9.04
N ARG A 207 -6.56 9.67 10.09
CA ARG A 207 -5.78 10.67 10.84
C ARG A 207 -5.08 10.09 12.07
N HIS A 208 -5.32 8.82 12.40
CA HIS A 208 -4.82 8.20 13.63
C HIS A 208 -3.92 7.01 13.35
N LEU A 209 -2.71 7.01 13.92
CA LEU A 209 -1.74 5.92 13.77
C LEU A 209 -2.31 4.58 14.27
N GLN A 210 -3.11 4.58 15.35
CA GLN A 210 -3.77 3.39 15.84
C GLN A 210 -4.75 2.78 14.82
N MET A 211 -5.46 3.63 14.06
CA MET A 211 -6.35 3.17 13.00
C MET A 211 -5.56 2.61 11.81
N LEU A 212 -4.40 3.20 11.49
CA LEU A 212 -3.49 2.64 10.49
C LEU A 212 -3.00 1.25 10.92
N LEU A 213 -2.57 1.09 12.17
CA LEU A 213 -2.16 -0.20 12.71
C LEU A 213 -3.28 -1.25 12.59
N TYR A 214 -4.52 -0.89 12.95
CA TYR A 214 -5.69 -1.75 12.76
C TYR A 214 -5.85 -2.15 11.28
N CYS A 215 -5.76 -1.18 10.37
CA CYS A 215 -5.85 -1.44 8.93
C CYS A 215 -4.81 -2.44 8.44
N ILE A 216 -3.54 -2.26 8.84
CA ILE A 216 -2.43 -3.14 8.47
C ILE A 216 -2.66 -4.56 9.01
N VAL A 217 -2.98 -4.70 10.30
CA VAL A 217 -3.17 -6.02 10.94
C VAL A 217 -4.31 -6.79 10.29
N VAL A 218 -5.45 -6.13 10.06
CA VAL A 218 -6.63 -6.77 9.44
C VAL A 218 -6.37 -7.10 7.97
N THR A 219 -5.64 -6.25 7.23
CA THR A 219 -5.29 -6.50 5.82
C THR A 219 -4.31 -7.66 5.68
N LEU A 220 -3.29 -7.72 6.53
CA LEU A 220 -2.33 -8.82 6.53
C LEU A 220 -2.97 -10.15 6.95
N ASN A 221 -4.01 -10.11 7.77
CA ASN A 221 -4.80 -11.25 8.25
C ASN A 221 -3.93 -12.42 8.77
N VAL A 222 -2.85 -12.08 9.48
CA VAL A 222 -1.93 -13.08 10.03
C VAL A 222 -2.45 -13.55 11.38
N THR A 223 -2.88 -14.80 11.48
CA THR A 223 -3.41 -15.38 12.72
C THR A 223 -2.35 -16.09 13.58
N THR A 224 -1.14 -16.28 13.03
CA THR A 224 -0.05 -17.00 13.69
C THR A 224 0.82 -16.05 14.51
N THR A 225 1.30 -16.52 15.66
CA THR A 225 2.30 -15.79 16.46
C THR A 225 3.69 -15.90 15.82
N ASN A 226 4.62 -15.04 16.27
CA ASN A 226 6.03 -15.07 15.85
C ASN A 226 6.35 -14.79 14.37
N VAL A 227 5.39 -14.24 13.61
CA VAL A 227 5.61 -13.88 12.21
C VAL A 227 6.45 -12.61 12.11
N ALA A 228 7.56 -12.69 11.38
CA ALA A 228 8.46 -11.58 11.16
C ALA A 228 7.87 -10.56 10.18
N PHE A 229 8.20 -9.29 10.40
CA PHE A 229 7.97 -8.21 9.46
C PHE A 229 9.27 -7.43 9.25
N SER A 230 9.34 -6.72 8.12
CA SER A 230 10.32 -5.67 7.86
C SER A 230 9.63 -4.42 7.33
N ILE A 231 10.22 -3.26 7.60
CA ILE A 231 9.79 -1.98 7.06
C ILE A 231 10.99 -1.34 6.36
N HIS A 232 10.81 -1.01 5.09
CA HIS A 232 11.77 -0.23 4.32
C HIS A 232 11.24 1.18 4.13
N LYS A 233 12.09 2.20 4.27
CA LYS A 233 11.73 3.55 3.81
C LYS A 233 11.76 3.59 2.28
N VAL A 234 10.93 4.46 1.71
CA VAL A 234 10.96 4.85 0.31
C VAL A 234 11.09 6.37 0.28
N GLU A 235 12.28 6.84 -0.07
CA GLU A 235 12.60 8.27 -0.10
C GLU A 235 12.75 8.73 -1.55
N VAL A 236 12.06 9.81 -1.93
CA VAL A 236 12.18 10.42 -3.26
C VAL A 236 13.25 11.49 -3.21
N LEU A 237 14.39 11.25 -3.86
CA LEU A 237 15.57 12.13 -3.81
C LEU A 237 15.51 13.26 -4.85
N ARG A 238 14.96 12.99 -6.03
CA ARG A 238 14.82 13.97 -7.11
C ARG A 238 13.57 13.70 -7.92
N ARG A 239 12.89 14.79 -8.28
CA ARG A 239 11.82 14.84 -9.28
C ARG A 239 12.39 15.42 -10.57
N GLY A 240 12.26 14.70 -11.67
CA GLY A 240 12.53 15.23 -13.01
C GLY A 240 11.24 15.74 -13.63
N GLU A 241 11.26 16.95 -14.17
CA GLU A 241 10.25 17.45 -15.12
C GLU A 241 10.43 16.81 -16.51
#